data_AF-A0A8R2FA60-F1
#
_entry.id   AF-A0A8R2FA60-F1
#
_cell.length_a   1.000
_cell.length_b   1.000
_cell.length_c   1.000
_cell.angle_alpha   90.00
_cell.angle_beta   90.00
_cell.angle_gamma   90.00
#
_symmetry.space_group_name_H-M   'P 1'
#
loop_
_entity.id
_entity.type
_entity.pdbx_description
1 polymer ?
#
loop_
_entity_poly.entity_id
_entity_poly.type
_entity_poly.pdbx_seq_one_letter_code
_entity_poly.pdbx_strand_id
1 'polypeptide(L)'
;MGGKSSKHDRVIEPLTFDENDCIDKLMSYKEIVTLDELLHRWNSYLTHNMNGHIKQLFATNKPCRQRVVHVYRCLSTCEMYHESYLKIMSIVLAKSNIERYTIDLLETINLCLKDTDEYAYWIRIGAKAHTILQLSSQLSKDGLTGDIAAWVRGNTLLGLLHRALVTTLYSVPRKLDLLPAININQKYIQSFKTILDLGWIMFIKNSLPADCQDSWRLLFSSTSHGESFQSLSAAIIDQGSTILILKDNSGNIFGGYASQSWLLRPKFYGNSSCFVFSLYPNLNICTSSGHNDNFLYMNSGQHTLPNGIGMGGQFGYWGLWIDSEYGIGKSSPSCSTFNDYSMLSANKDFTIDSLEIWCVKEKPKLDDEEEERKLPSDRDDWDMNLLDMAGRTKYSDGLRDEDEFK
;
A
#
# COMPACT_ATOMS: atom_id res chain seq x y z
N MET A 1 -5.17 -12.06 51.43
CA MET A 1 -4.80 -10.64 51.23
C MET A 1 -3.39 -10.65 50.66
N GLY A 2 -3.00 -10.11 49.51
CA GLY A 2 -3.57 -9.14 48.58
C GLY A 2 -2.39 -8.32 48.05
N GLY A 3 -2.18 -8.23 46.72
CA GLY A 3 -1.23 -7.29 46.13
C GLY A 3 -0.61 -7.73 44.79
N LYS A 4 -1.12 -7.16 43.69
CA LYS A 4 -0.59 -7.20 42.30
C LYS A 4 0.24 -5.93 41.99
N SER A 5 0.97 -5.99 40.86
CA SER A 5 1.47 -4.91 39.95
C SER A 5 2.98 -4.60 40.02
N SER A 6 3.75 -4.33 38.94
CA SER A 6 3.49 -4.26 37.48
C SER A 6 4.78 -4.48 36.65
N LYS A 7 4.58 -4.74 35.34
CA LYS A 7 5.53 -4.87 34.22
C LYS A 7 6.16 -3.53 33.75
N HIS A 8 7.24 -3.70 32.95
CA HIS A 8 7.74 -2.86 31.85
C HIS A 8 8.84 -1.83 32.14
N ASP A 9 10.09 -2.29 32.13
CA ASP A 9 11.21 -1.57 31.53
C ASP A 9 11.76 -2.45 30.40
N ARG A 10 11.49 -2.08 29.14
CA ARG A 10 12.20 -2.63 27.99
C ARG A 10 13.51 -1.84 27.87
N VAL A 11 14.60 -2.44 28.28
CA VAL A 11 15.96 -1.94 28.02
C VAL A 11 16.16 -1.91 26.51
N ILE A 12 16.40 -0.73 25.95
CA ILE A 12 16.77 -0.53 24.55
C ILE A 12 18.19 -1.08 24.41
N GLU A 13 18.37 -2.17 23.68
CA GLU A 13 19.71 -2.65 23.33
C GLU A 13 20.38 -1.66 22.36
N PRO A 14 21.64 -1.28 22.60
CA PRO A 14 22.35 -0.36 21.73
C PRO A 14 22.64 -1.00 20.36
N LEU A 15 22.38 -0.23 19.30
CA LEU A 15 22.63 -0.61 17.91
C LEU A 15 24.10 -1.00 17.69
N THR A 16 24.30 -2.09 16.96
CA THR A 16 25.61 -2.70 16.66
C THR A 16 26.41 -1.87 15.65
N PHE A 17 27.74 -2.03 15.65
CA PHE A 17 28.69 -1.22 14.88
C PHE A 17 28.44 -1.20 13.35
N ASP A 18 27.80 -2.23 12.79
CA ASP A 18 27.39 -2.31 11.37
C ASP A 18 26.20 -1.38 11.02
N GLU A 19 25.36 -1.04 12.00
CA GLU A 19 24.18 -0.18 11.80
C GLU A 19 24.57 1.29 11.62
N ASN A 20 25.69 1.71 12.23
CA ASN A 20 26.26 3.04 11.99
C ASN A 20 26.86 3.16 10.57
N ASP A 21 27.46 2.09 10.02
CA ASP A 21 28.05 2.11 8.67
C ASP A 21 26.98 2.16 7.56
N CYS A 22 25.81 1.54 7.79
CA CYS A 22 24.65 1.68 6.92
C CYS A 22 24.04 3.08 6.96
N ILE A 23 23.97 3.69 8.15
CA ILE A 23 23.53 5.08 8.33
C ILE A 23 24.53 6.04 7.66
N ASP A 24 25.84 5.84 7.83
CA ASP A 24 26.87 6.67 7.21
C ASP A 24 26.90 6.54 5.67
N LYS A 25 26.61 5.35 5.13
CA LYS A 25 26.43 5.15 3.68
C LYS A 25 25.17 5.84 3.15
N LEU A 26 24.08 5.91 3.93
CA LEU A 26 22.90 6.74 3.61
C LEU A 26 23.22 8.24 3.69
N MET A 27 24.04 8.66 4.64
CA MET A 27 24.52 10.04 4.78
C MET A 27 25.48 10.45 3.64
N SER A 28 26.08 9.48 2.93
CA SER A 28 26.97 9.70 1.79
C SER A 28 26.25 10.01 0.47
N TYR A 29 24.93 9.78 0.39
CA TYR A 29 24.13 10.23 -0.75
C TYR A 29 23.93 11.75 -0.65
N LYS A 30 24.81 12.48 -1.36
CA LYS A 30 24.77 13.92 -1.63
C LYS A 30 23.37 14.36 -2.07
N GLU A 31 22.61 14.93 -1.12
CA GLU A 31 21.68 16.07 -1.23
C GLU A 31 20.85 16.13 0.07
N ILE A 32 21.53 16.26 1.22
CA ILE A 32 20.80 16.50 2.47
C ILE A 32 20.53 17.99 2.54
N VAL A 33 19.37 18.42 2.05
CA VAL A 33 18.83 19.73 2.40
C VAL A 33 18.68 19.73 3.92
N THR A 34 19.38 20.63 4.59
CA THR A 34 19.35 20.73 6.05
C THR A 34 18.00 21.27 6.52
N LEU A 35 17.61 20.98 7.76
CA LEU A 35 16.38 21.53 8.34
C LEU A 35 16.40 23.08 8.29
N ASP A 36 17.56 23.70 8.49
CA ASP A 36 17.75 25.14 8.41
C ASP A 36 17.55 25.69 6.98
N GLU A 37 18.05 24.98 5.96
CA GLU A 37 17.81 25.34 4.56
C GLU A 37 16.33 25.21 4.17
N LEU A 38 15.64 24.16 4.63
CA LEU A 38 14.20 24.02 4.42
C LEU A 38 13.43 25.11 5.16
N LEU A 39 13.78 25.41 6.40
CA LEU A 39 13.18 26.52 7.14
C LEU A 39 13.42 27.84 6.41
N HIS A 40 14.58 28.05 5.79
CA HIS A 40 14.85 29.22 4.96
C HIS A 40 13.96 29.25 3.71
N ARG A 41 13.81 28.13 2.99
CA ARG A 41 12.88 28.00 1.86
C ARG A 41 11.43 28.28 2.27
N TRP A 42 10.96 27.67 3.36
CA TRP A 42 9.66 27.93 3.96
C TRP A 42 9.46 29.39 4.38
N ASN A 43 10.51 30.05 4.88
CA ASN A 43 10.47 31.48 5.19
C ASN A 43 10.42 32.36 3.95
N SER A 44 11.07 31.96 2.84
CA SER A 44 11.04 32.69 1.57
C SER A 44 9.64 32.76 0.95
N TYR A 45 8.83 31.75 1.24
CA TYR A 45 7.44 31.67 0.85
C TYR A 45 6.54 32.66 1.61
N LEU A 46 6.96 33.10 2.80
CA LEU A 46 6.17 33.97 3.69
C LEU A 46 6.57 35.45 3.54
N THR A 47 5.59 36.34 3.40
CA THR A 47 5.88 37.80 3.50
C THR A 47 6.18 38.21 4.94
N HIS A 48 6.93 39.30 5.15
CA HIS A 48 7.33 39.76 6.49
C HIS A 48 6.14 39.97 7.45
N ASN A 49 4.98 40.43 6.93
CA ASN A 49 3.75 40.61 7.70
C ASN A 49 3.05 39.29 8.05
N MET A 50 3.22 38.25 7.23
CA MET A 50 2.66 36.91 7.51
C MET A 50 3.50 36.17 8.55
N ASN A 51 4.82 36.31 8.52
CA ASN A 51 5.70 35.79 9.56
C ASN A 51 5.39 36.40 10.94
N GLY A 52 5.07 37.70 11.00
CA GLY A 52 4.57 38.35 12.21
C GLY A 52 3.23 37.78 12.70
N HIS A 53 2.25 37.63 11.81
CA HIS A 53 0.94 37.05 12.14
C HIS A 53 1.02 35.59 12.57
N ILE A 54 1.82 34.76 11.88
CA ILE A 54 2.13 33.37 12.28
C ILE A 54 2.71 33.39 13.69
N LYS A 55 3.81 34.12 13.91
CA LYS A 55 4.45 34.21 15.24
C LYS A 55 3.50 34.70 16.32
N GLN A 56 2.56 35.60 16.01
CA GLN A 56 1.57 36.13 16.95
C GLN A 56 0.39 35.16 17.20
N LEU A 57 -0.09 34.44 16.17
CA LEU A 57 -1.05 33.33 16.29
C LEU A 57 -0.49 32.18 17.13
N PHE A 58 0.82 31.93 17.03
CA PHE A 58 1.51 30.88 17.79
C PHE A 58 2.00 31.35 19.18
N ALA A 59 2.29 32.65 19.38
CA ALA A 59 2.67 33.20 20.68
C ALA A 59 1.49 33.41 21.63
N THR A 60 0.26 33.55 21.11
CA THR A 60 -0.95 33.77 21.92
C THR A 60 -1.46 32.51 22.63
N ASN A 61 -1.05 31.32 22.20
CA ASN A 61 -1.39 30.05 22.86
C ASN A 61 -0.12 29.39 23.41
N LYS A 62 0.07 29.47 24.74
CA LYS A 62 1.23 28.96 25.49
C LYS A 62 1.60 27.51 25.11
N PRO A 63 2.89 27.13 25.21
CA PRO A 63 3.35 25.78 24.91
C PRO A 63 2.66 24.77 25.84
N CYS A 64 1.89 23.85 25.26
CA CYS A 64 1.25 22.74 25.96
C CYS A 64 2.30 21.72 26.44
N ARG A 65 3.10 22.11 27.44
CA ARG A 65 3.83 21.21 28.33
C ARG A 65 3.02 21.09 29.62
N GLN A 66 1.95 20.29 29.65
CA GLN A 66 1.49 19.54 30.85
C GLN A 66 0.17 18.74 30.62
N ARG A 67 0.31 17.41 30.76
CA ARG A 67 -0.64 16.36 31.20
C ARG A 67 -2.06 16.21 30.58
N VAL A 68 -2.20 15.13 29.79
CA VAL A 68 -3.21 14.04 29.72
C VAL A 68 -4.74 14.32 29.74
N VAL A 69 -5.27 15.50 30.10
CA VAL A 69 -6.74 15.74 30.07
C VAL A 69 -7.18 16.66 28.91
N HIS A 70 -6.25 17.15 28.09
CA HIS A 70 -6.53 18.06 26.96
C HIS A 70 -6.56 17.41 25.56
N VAL A 71 -6.53 16.07 25.48
CA VAL A 71 -6.35 15.32 24.22
C VAL A 71 -7.46 15.61 23.20
N TYR A 72 -8.69 15.88 23.64
CA TYR A 72 -9.81 16.24 22.75
C TYR A 72 -9.90 17.73 22.38
N ARG A 73 -9.34 18.64 23.19
CA ARG A 73 -9.29 20.09 22.87
C ARG A 73 -8.15 20.45 21.91
N CYS A 74 -7.09 19.62 21.86
CA CYS A 74 -6.00 19.73 20.90
C CYS A 74 -6.39 19.33 19.48
N LEU A 75 -7.38 18.45 19.27
CA LEU A 75 -7.86 18.13 17.92
C LEU A 75 -8.52 19.34 17.26
N SER A 76 -9.45 20.01 17.95
CA SER A 76 -10.12 21.20 17.42
C SER A 76 -9.16 22.38 17.24
N THR A 77 -8.14 22.51 18.09
CA THR A 77 -7.10 23.53 17.89
C THR A 77 -6.15 23.16 16.75
N CYS A 78 -5.70 21.91 16.61
CA CYS A 78 -4.93 21.46 15.43
C CYS A 78 -5.70 21.65 14.13
N GLU A 79 -7.00 21.39 14.11
CA GLU A 79 -7.86 21.65 12.95
C GLU A 79 -8.01 23.15 12.69
N MET A 80 -8.20 23.98 13.72
CA MET A 80 -8.17 25.43 13.58
C MET A 80 -6.81 25.96 13.08
N TYR A 81 -5.71 25.37 13.53
CA TYR A 81 -4.36 25.70 13.08
C TYR A 81 -4.11 25.21 11.66
N HIS A 82 -4.61 24.04 11.29
CA HIS A 82 -4.56 23.51 9.94
C HIS A 82 -5.34 24.40 8.99
N GLU A 83 -6.56 24.81 9.32
CA GLU A 83 -7.36 25.75 8.52
C GLU A 83 -6.72 27.14 8.42
N SER A 84 -6.18 27.65 9.52
CA SER A 84 -5.44 28.93 9.53
C SER A 84 -4.15 28.83 8.70
N TYR A 85 -3.46 27.69 8.78
CA TYR A 85 -2.28 27.38 8.01
C TYR A 85 -2.63 27.27 6.53
N LEU A 86 -3.67 26.52 6.15
CA LEU A 86 -4.16 26.42 4.77
C LEU A 86 -4.51 27.78 4.17
N LYS A 87 -5.10 28.71 4.94
CA LYS A 87 -5.34 30.09 4.50
C LYS A 87 -4.06 30.91 4.31
N ILE A 88 -3.03 30.65 5.10
CA ILE A 88 -1.72 31.28 4.91
C ILE A 88 -1.04 30.67 3.69
N MET A 89 -1.04 29.34 3.57
CA MET A 89 -0.53 28.63 2.40
C MET A 89 -1.27 29.04 1.14
N SER A 90 -2.56 29.38 1.23
CA SER A 90 -3.33 29.81 0.08
C SER A 90 -2.80 31.10 -0.54
N ILE A 91 -2.32 32.01 0.30
CA ILE A 91 -1.72 33.28 -0.10
C ILE A 91 -0.29 33.07 -0.63
N VAL A 92 0.44 32.11 -0.08
CA VAL A 92 1.82 31.75 -0.45
C VAL A 92 1.90 31.06 -1.81
N LEU A 93 1.08 30.03 -2.01
CA LEU A 93 1.05 29.22 -3.22
C LEU A 93 0.48 29.98 -4.42
N ALA A 94 -0.41 30.96 -4.19
CA ALA A 94 -0.87 31.88 -5.24
C ALA A 94 0.28 32.68 -5.89
N LYS A 95 1.45 32.73 -5.26
CA LYS A 95 2.65 33.43 -5.73
C LYS A 95 3.81 32.51 -6.11
N SER A 96 3.66 31.19 -5.97
CA SER A 96 4.75 30.22 -6.01
C SER A 96 4.48 29.07 -6.97
N ASN A 97 5.53 28.44 -7.49
CA ASN A 97 5.39 27.22 -8.29
C ASN A 97 4.96 26.04 -7.40
N ILE A 98 3.80 25.44 -7.71
CA ILE A 98 3.14 24.35 -6.97
C ILE A 98 4.02 23.10 -6.92
N GLU A 99 4.70 22.78 -8.01
CA GLU A 99 5.58 21.63 -8.09
C GLU A 99 6.76 21.78 -7.15
N ARG A 100 7.39 22.97 -7.15
CA ARG A 100 8.50 23.28 -6.23
C ARG A 100 8.07 23.22 -4.77
N TYR A 101 6.90 23.77 -4.47
CA TYR A 101 6.34 23.70 -3.12
C TYR A 101 6.09 22.26 -2.67
N THR A 102 5.56 21.42 -3.55
CA THR A 102 5.23 20.03 -3.22
C THR A 102 6.51 19.21 -3.02
N ILE A 103 7.58 19.53 -3.76
CA ILE A 103 8.92 18.98 -3.51
C ILE A 103 9.40 19.36 -2.11
N ASP A 104 9.40 20.64 -1.74
CA ASP A 104 9.86 21.10 -0.43
C ASP A 104 9.02 20.49 0.73
N LEU A 105 7.71 20.28 0.51
CA LEU A 105 6.83 19.57 1.45
C LEU A 105 7.24 18.12 1.65
N LEU A 106 7.45 17.37 0.56
CA LEU A 106 7.87 15.98 0.59
C LEU A 106 9.27 15.82 1.19
N GLU A 107 10.21 16.70 0.88
CA GLU A 107 11.54 16.74 1.50
C GLU A 107 11.45 16.94 3.01
N THR A 108 10.61 17.89 3.44
CA THR A 108 10.42 18.14 4.88
C THR A 108 9.84 16.92 5.57
N ILE A 109 8.89 16.23 4.96
CA ILE A 109 8.26 15.03 5.54
C ILE A 109 9.24 13.86 5.59
N ASN A 110 10.05 13.67 4.56
CA ASN A 110 11.12 12.68 4.58
C ASN A 110 12.08 12.89 5.74
N LEU A 111 12.41 14.15 6.08
CA LEU A 111 13.19 14.46 7.27
C LEU A 111 12.41 14.16 8.56
N CYS A 112 11.14 14.53 8.64
CA CYS A 112 10.30 14.28 9.81
C CYS A 112 10.16 12.78 10.11
N LEU A 113 10.14 11.95 9.07
CA LEU A 113 10.00 10.51 9.20
C LEU A 113 11.29 9.84 9.72
N LYS A 114 12.46 10.47 9.60
CA LYS A 114 13.75 9.87 9.99
C LYS A 114 13.79 9.39 11.44
N ASP A 115 13.07 10.07 12.32
CA ASP A 115 13.03 9.76 13.75
C ASP A 115 11.96 8.72 14.13
N THR A 116 11.27 8.13 13.14
CA THR A 116 10.23 7.11 13.37
C THR A 116 10.77 5.69 13.24
N ASP A 117 10.33 4.79 14.12
CA ASP A 117 10.69 3.38 14.07
C ASP A 117 10.26 2.75 12.73
N GLU A 118 9.07 3.12 12.21
CA GLU A 118 8.58 2.63 10.92
C GLU A 118 9.51 2.97 9.76
N TYR A 119 10.06 4.20 9.74
CA TYR A 119 11.05 4.60 8.74
C TYR A 119 12.31 3.75 8.82
N ALA A 120 12.84 3.56 10.03
CA ALA A 120 14.04 2.75 10.24
C ALA A 120 13.87 1.31 9.71
N TYR A 121 12.70 0.70 9.92
CA TYR A 121 12.41 -0.64 9.39
C TYR A 121 12.37 -0.68 7.85
N TRP A 122 11.69 0.27 7.20
CA TRP A 122 11.62 0.32 5.73
C TRP A 122 13.00 0.56 5.10
N ILE A 123 13.80 1.44 5.71
CA ILE A 123 15.17 1.69 5.26
C ILE A 123 16.06 0.45 5.43
N ARG A 124 15.93 -0.28 6.55
CA ARG A 124 16.71 -1.50 6.83
C ARG A 124 16.53 -2.56 5.74
N ILE A 125 15.33 -2.67 5.19
CA ILE A 125 15.01 -3.62 4.12
C ILE A 125 15.20 -3.03 2.72
N GLY A 126 15.87 -1.88 2.59
CA GLY A 126 16.36 -1.37 1.31
C GLY A 126 15.51 -0.28 0.64
N ALA A 127 14.42 0.19 1.25
CA ALA A 127 13.63 1.27 0.68
C ALA A 127 14.45 2.57 0.59
N LYS A 128 14.33 3.31 -0.51
CA LYS A 128 15.01 4.60 -0.70
C LYS A 128 14.02 5.77 -0.70
N ALA A 129 14.55 6.99 -0.67
CA ALA A 129 13.79 8.24 -0.64
C ALA A 129 13.85 9.01 -1.97
N HIS A 130 13.87 8.33 -3.13
CA HIS A 130 14.17 8.98 -4.41
C HIS A 130 12.94 9.55 -5.15
N THR A 131 11.73 9.11 -4.80
CA THR A 131 10.51 9.36 -5.60
C THR A 131 9.90 10.77 -5.48
N ILE A 132 10.60 11.74 -4.89
CA ILE A 132 10.04 13.05 -4.55
C ILE A 132 9.51 13.79 -5.78
N LEU A 133 10.28 13.81 -6.88
CA LEU A 133 9.91 14.54 -8.10
C LEU A 133 8.68 13.95 -8.78
N GLN A 134 8.59 12.62 -8.88
CA GLN A 134 7.44 11.96 -9.53
C GLN A 134 6.17 12.12 -8.71
N LEU A 135 6.27 11.98 -7.38
CA LEU A 135 5.14 12.24 -6.49
C LEU A 135 4.70 13.70 -6.57
N SER A 136 5.65 14.64 -6.55
CA SER A 136 5.33 16.06 -6.71
C SER A 136 4.61 16.32 -8.02
N SER A 137 5.14 15.81 -9.14
CA SER A 137 4.50 15.92 -10.45
C SER A 137 3.07 15.37 -10.42
N GLN A 138 2.86 14.17 -9.88
CA GLN A 138 1.54 13.55 -9.78
C GLN A 138 0.57 14.33 -8.89
N LEU A 139 1.02 14.80 -7.72
CA LEU A 139 0.21 15.61 -6.81
C LEU A 139 -0.11 16.99 -7.40
N SER A 140 0.76 17.50 -8.29
CA SER A 140 0.63 18.82 -8.92
C SER A 140 -0.09 18.82 -10.28
N LYS A 141 -0.35 17.64 -10.89
CA LYS A 141 -0.91 17.49 -12.25
C LYS A 141 -2.23 18.24 -12.48
N ASP A 142 -3.11 18.28 -11.49
CA ASP A 142 -4.40 18.96 -11.63
C ASP A 142 -4.33 20.49 -11.46
N GLY A 143 -3.13 21.01 -11.15
CA GLY A 143 -2.88 22.43 -10.95
C GLY A 143 -3.75 23.04 -9.84
N LEU A 144 -3.51 24.33 -9.58
CA LEU A 144 -4.39 25.14 -8.74
C LEU A 144 -5.39 25.85 -9.63
N THR A 145 -6.53 25.20 -9.89
CA THR A 145 -7.64 25.84 -10.62
C THR A 145 -8.58 26.63 -9.70
N GLY A 146 -8.19 26.86 -8.43
CA GLY A 146 -9.03 27.58 -7.46
C GLY A 146 -8.47 27.64 -6.03
N ASP A 147 -9.34 27.35 -5.06
CA ASP A 147 -9.06 27.37 -3.63
C ASP A 147 -8.10 26.24 -3.21
N ILE A 148 -7.04 26.60 -2.50
CA ILE A 148 -6.01 25.65 -2.01
C ILE A 148 -6.58 24.70 -0.99
N ALA A 149 -7.56 25.13 -0.19
CA ALA A 149 -8.26 24.22 0.69
C ALA A 149 -9.09 23.21 -0.12
N ALA A 150 -9.62 23.58 -1.29
CA ALA A 150 -10.29 22.62 -2.18
C ALA A 150 -9.28 21.66 -2.85
N TRP A 151 -8.13 22.15 -3.28
CA TRP A 151 -7.06 21.31 -3.85
C TRP A 151 -6.49 20.31 -2.83
N VAL A 152 -6.17 20.75 -1.61
CA VAL A 152 -5.71 19.87 -0.52
C VAL A 152 -6.81 18.89 -0.09
N ARG A 153 -8.08 19.31 -0.04
CA ARG A 153 -9.19 18.39 0.24
C ARG A 153 -9.43 17.38 -0.89
N GLY A 154 -9.11 17.75 -2.12
CA GLY A 154 -9.18 16.85 -3.28
C GLY A 154 -8.15 15.73 -3.25
N ASN A 155 -7.05 15.90 -2.51
CA ASN A 155 -5.99 14.90 -2.41
C ASN A 155 -5.70 14.51 -0.95
N THR A 156 -6.20 13.33 -0.57
CA THR A 156 -6.06 12.79 0.80
C THR A 156 -4.61 12.69 1.26
N LEU A 157 -3.70 12.24 0.37
CA LEU A 157 -2.28 12.13 0.71
C LEU A 157 -1.72 13.52 1.01
N LEU A 158 -1.94 14.50 0.14
CA LEU A 158 -1.45 15.86 0.34
C LEU A 158 -2.00 16.50 1.64
N GLY A 159 -3.26 16.25 1.98
CA GLY A 159 -3.84 16.65 3.27
C GLY A 159 -3.15 16.02 4.47
N LEU A 160 -2.85 14.71 4.40
CA LEU A 160 -2.10 13.99 5.44
C LEU A 160 -0.67 14.53 5.56
N LEU A 161 0.01 14.80 4.45
CA LEU A 161 1.34 15.40 4.39
C LEU A 161 1.35 16.79 5.04
N HIS A 162 0.34 17.61 4.74
CA HIS A 162 0.21 18.92 5.35
C HIS A 162 -0.04 18.86 6.85
N ARG A 163 -0.91 17.94 7.28
CA ARG A 163 -1.14 17.70 8.71
C ARG A 163 0.14 17.22 9.39
N ALA A 164 0.91 16.37 8.72
CA ALA A 164 2.18 15.87 9.21
C ALA A 164 3.20 16.99 9.44
N LEU A 165 3.36 17.86 8.45
CA LEU A 165 4.23 19.02 8.54
C LEU A 165 3.87 19.91 9.74
N VAL A 166 2.58 20.21 9.93
CA VAL A 166 2.10 21.00 11.07
C VAL A 166 2.41 20.28 12.39
N THR A 167 2.14 18.99 12.51
CA THR A 167 2.46 18.25 13.75
C THR A 167 3.94 18.29 14.09
N THR A 168 4.82 18.17 13.09
CA THR A 168 6.27 18.20 13.31
C THR A 168 6.77 19.60 13.67
N LEU A 169 6.39 20.63 12.90
CA LEU A 169 6.81 22.01 13.15
C LEU A 169 6.38 22.52 14.52
N TYR A 170 5.24 22.04 15.04
CA TYR A 170 4.71 22.47 16.32
C TYR A 170 4.87 21.45 17.45
N SER A 171 5.68 20.40 17.22
CA SER A 171 6.00 19.35 18.21
C SER A 171 4.75 18.76 18.88
N VAL A 172 3.66 18.61 18.12
CA VAL A 172 2.45 17.95 18.62
C VAL A 172 2.73 16.45 18.60
N PRO A 173 2.75 15.76 19.76
CA PRO A 173 3.05 14.33 19.79
C PRO A 173 1.88 13.57 19.18
N ARG A 174 1.98 13.26 17.89
CA ARG A 174 1.08 12.34 17.19
C ARG A 174 1.92 11.36 16.40
N LYS A 175 1.55 10.08 16.50
CA LYS A 175 2.08 9.05 15.60
C LYS A 175 1.68 9.40 14.17
N LEU A 176 2.67 9.60 13.32
CA LEU A 176 2.49 9.86 11.90
C LEU A 176 2.21 8.53 11.22
N ASP A 177 0.94 8.20 11.03
CA ASP A 177 0.54 6.97 10.33
C ASP A 177 0.70 7.13 8.81
N LEU A 178 1.90 7.52 8.34
CA LEU A 178 2.22 7.69 6.93
C LEU A 178 2.77 6.41 6.29
N LEU A 179 3.44 5.58 7.09
CA LEU A 179 3.98 4.28 6.67
C LEU A 179 3.16 3.17 7.33
N PRO A 180 3.00 2.00 6.67
CA PRO A 180 2.41 0.83 7.30
C PRO A 180 3.45 0.13 8.18
N ALA A 181 2.99 -0.53 9.25
CA ALA A 181 3.83 -1.43 10.03
C ALA A 181 4.20 -2.65 9.18
N ILE A 182 5.44 -3.11 9.27
CA ILE A 182 5.93 -4.22 8.45
C ILE A 182 6.01 -5.49 9.29
N ASN A 183 5.59 -6.60 8.69
CA ASN A 183 5.80 -7.93 9.23
C ASN A 183 6.53 -8.79 8.18
N ILE A 184 7.83 -9.01 8.39
CA ILE A 184 8.62 -9.94 7.57
C ILE A 184 9.05 -11.09 8.47
N ASN A 185 8.96 -12.30 7.94
CA ASN A 185 9.46 -13.48 8.62
C ASN A 185 10.96 -13.34 8.88
N GLN A 186 11.38 -13.57 10.14
CA GLN A 186 12.76 -13.38 10.61
C GLN A 186 13.81 -14.09 9.73
N LYS A 187 13.43 -15.21 9.09
CA LYS A 187 14.30 -15.95 8.18
C LYS A 187 14.77 -15.12 6.97
N TYR A 188 13.96 -14.18 6.49
CA TYR A 188 14.21 -13.43 5.26
C TYR A 188 14.62 -11.97 5.51
N ILE A 189 14.54 -11.49 6.75
CA ILE A 189 14.82 -10.07 7.10
C ILE A 189 16.20 -9.58 6.63
N GLN A 190 17.22 -10.44 6.66
CA GLN A 190 18.59 -10.04 6.32
C GLN A 190 18.88 -10.08 4.81
N SER A 191 18.22 -10.98 4.08
CA SER A 191 18.44 -11.17 2.64
C SER A 191 17.49 -10.33 1.79
N PHE A 192 16.33 -9.97 2.34
CA PHE A 192 15.29 -9.27 1.62
C PHE A 192 15.66 -7.80 1.38
N LYS A 193 15.53 -7.38 0.12
CA LYS A 193 15.58 -5.99 -0.28
C LYS A 193 14.31 -5.66 -1.04
N THR A 194 13.59 -4.64 -0.61
CA THR A 194 12.36 -4.22 -1.29
C THR A 194 12.68 -3.43 -2.56
N ILE A 195 11.84 -3.62 -3.57
CA ILE A 195 11.76 -2.79 -4.77
C ILE A 195 11.07 -1.44 -4.48
N LEU A 196 10.43 -1.28 -3.33
CA LEU A 196 9.65 -0.09 -3.02
C LEU A 196 10.48 1.03 -2.38
N ASP A 197 10.24 2.25 -2.85
CA ASP A 197 10.66 3.48 -2.19
C ASP A 197 9.59 4.00 -1.22
N LEU A 198 10.01 4.80 -0.25
CA LEU A 198 9.12 5.39 0.77
C LEU A 198 7.96 6.17 0.15
N GLY A 199 8.24 6.89 -0.93
CA GLY A 199 7.22 7.64 -1.65
C GLY A 199 6.13 6.73 -2.24
N TRP A 200 6.52 5.63 -2.85
CA TRP A 200 5.57 4.65 -3.39
C TRP A 200 4.77 3.97 -2.28
N ILE A 201 5.39 3.65 -1.15
CA ILE A 201 4.71 3.07 0.01
C ILE A 201 3.60 4.00 0.51
N MET A 202 3.90 5.28 0.70
CA MET A 202 2.92 6.28 1.13
C MET A 202 1.79 6.45 0.10
N PHE A 203 2.14 6.47 -1.18
CA PHE A 203 1.18 6.56 -2.27
C PHE A 203 0.21 5.38 -2.29
N ILE A 204 0.75 4.16 -2.32
CA ILE A 204 -0.05 2.92 -2.34
C ILE A 204 -0.90 2.82 -1.07
N LYS A 205 -0.31 3.03 0.11
CA LYS A 205 -1.04 2.98 1.39
C LYS A 205 -2.28 3.87 1.37
N ASN A 206 -2.14 5.12 0.92
CA ASN A 206 -3.24 6.07 0.90
C ASN A 206 -4.34 5.69 -0.12
N SER A 207 -4.01 4.86 -1.11
CA SER A 207 -4.94 4.38 -2.14
C SER A 207 -5.67 3.09 -1.76
N LEU A 208 -5.23 2.41 -0.71
CA LEU A 208 -5.89 1.23 -0.18
C LEU A 208 -7.13 1.61 0.65
N PRO A 209 -8.11 0.70 0.77
CA PRO A 209 -9.19 0.81 1.76
C PRO A 209 -8.63 1.00 3.18
N ALA A 210 -9.36 1.73 4.03
CA ALA A 210 -8.88 2.15 5.36
C ALA A 210 -8.46 0.98 6.27
N ASP A 211 -9.11 -0.18 6.13
CA ASP A 211 -8.83 -1.41 6.87
C ASP A 211 -7.61 -2.20 6.33
N CYS A 212 -7.00 -1.76 5.24
CA CYS A 212 -5.83 -2.37 4.61
C CYS A 212 -4.56 -1.49 4.74
N GLN A 213 -4.63 -0.37 5.44
CA GLN A 213 -3.53 0.61 5.49
C GLN A 213 -2.51 0.33 6.61
N ASP A 214 -2.89 -0.41 7.65
CA ASP A 214 -2.13 -0.41 8.90
C ASP A 214 -0.90 -1.31 8.89
N SER A 215 -1.00 -2.52 8.35
CA SER A 215 0.05 -3.53 8.45
C SER A 215 0.26 -4.30 7.16
N TRP A 216 1.51 -4.42 6.72
CA TRP A 216 1.90 -5.13 5.52
C TRP A 216 2.79 -6.33 5.88
N ARG A 217 2.38 -7.52 5.46
CA ARG A 217 3.11 -8.77 5.70
C ARG A 217 3.67 -9.32 4.40
N LEU A 218 4.98 -9.53 4.31
CA LEU A 218 5.59 -10.09 3.11
C LEU A 218 5.16 -11.55 2.93
N LEU A 219 4.52 -11.85 1.80
CA LEU A 219 4.12 -13.20 1.40
C LEU A 219 5.16 -13.85 0.49
N PHE A 220 5.60 -13.11 -0.53
CA PHE A 220 6.52 -13.61 -1.54
C PHE A 220 7.45 -12.52 -2.02
N SER A 221 8.68 -12.92 -2.35
CA SER A 221 9.70 -12.08 -2.98
C SER A 221 10.56 -12.99 -3.83
N SER A 222 10.72 -12.66 -5.11
CA SER A 222 11.54 -13.43 -6.05
C SER A 222 12.99 -13.58 -5.56
N THR A 223 13.53 -12.52 -4.96
CA THR A 223 14.91 -12.48 -4.44
C THR A 223 15.13 -13.41 -3.25
N SER A 224 14.12 -13.63 -2.41
CA SER A 224 14.24 -14.42 -1.17
C SER A 224 13.63 -15.83 -1.25
N HIS A 225 12.62 -16.02 -2.10
CA HIS A 225 11.84 -17.26 -2.21
C HIS A 225 12.09 -18.01 -3.53
N GLY A 226 12.89 -17.44 -4.43
CA GLY A 226 13.21 -18.01 -5.73
C GLY A 226 12.16 -17.70 -6.80
N GLU A 227 12.45 -18.15 -8.02
CA GLU A 227 11.71 -17.84 -9.24
C GLU A 227 10.84 -19.02 -9.69
N SER A 228 9.86 -19.39 -8.87
CA SER A 228 8.94 -20.48 -9.18
C SER A 228 7.49 -20.07 -8.96
N PHE A 229 6.66 -20.29 -9.98
CA PHE A 229 5.22 -20.08 -9.87
C PHE A 229 4.58 -20.98 -8.82
N GLN A 230 5.12 -22.17 -8.57
CA GLN A 230 4.61 -23.06 -7.53
C GLN A 230 4.83 -22.45 -6.14
N SER A 231 6.02 -21.92 -5.87
CA SER A 231 6.33 -21.21 -4.62
C SER A 231 5.48 -19.96 -4.44
N LEU A 232 5.32 -19.18 -5.52
CA LEU A 232 4.45 -18.01 -5.57
C LEU A 232 3.00 -18.37 -5.21
N SER A 233 2.43 -19.33 -5.94
CA SER A 233 1.06 -19.80 -5.79
C SER A 233 0.78 -20.27 -4.37
N ALA A 234 1.68 -21.10 -3.81
CA ALA A 234 1.56 -21.58 -2.44
C ALA A 234 1.62 -20.46 -1.39
N ALA A 235 2.33 -19.37 -1.66
CA ALA A 235 2.49 -18.26 -0.73
C ALA A 235 1.28 -17.29 -0.70
N ILE A 236 0.48 -17.23 -1.77
CA ILE A 236 -0.60 -16.22 -1.91
C ILE A 236 -2.01 -16.77 -1.74
N ILE A 237 -2.19 -18.09 -1.87
CA ILE A 237 -3.48 -18.73 -1.70
C ILE A 237 -3.96 -18.58 -0.25
N ASP A 238 -5.25 -18.28 -0.12
CA ASP A 238 -5.97 -18.12 1.16
C ASP A 238 -5.34 -17.14 2.17
N GLN A 239 -4.63 -16.10 1.71
CA GLN A 239 -3.98 -15.11 2.59
C GLN A 239 -4.85 -13.88 2.91
N GLY A 240 -5.88 -13.58 2.11
CA GLY A 240 -6.68 -12.35 2.21
C GLY A 240 -6.32 -11.31 1.15
N SER A 241 -6.47 -10.02 1.45
CA SER A 241 -6.20 -8.95 0.48
C SER A 241 -4.69 -8.74 0.31
N THR A 242 -4.24 -8.65 -0.94
CA THR A 242 -2.80 -8.58 -1.26
C THR A 242 -2.47 -7.44 -2.23
N ILE A 243 -1.24 -6.98 -2.17
CA ILE A 243 -0.64 -6.07 -3.15
C ILE A 243 0.46 -6.83 -3.88
N LEU A 244 0.34 -6.91 -5.20
CA LEU A 244 1.31 -7.45 -6.12
C LEU A 244 2.14 -6.28 -6.67
N ILE A 245 3.47 -6.37 -6.62
CA ILE A 245 4.37 -5.36 -7.14
C ILE A 245 5.43 -6.03 -8.00
N LEU A 246 5.59 -5.54 -9.20
CA LEU A 246 6.47 -6.06 -10.23
C LEU A 246 7.44 -4.99 -10.68
N LYS A 247 8.66 -5.43 -10.97
CA LYS A 247 9.64 -4.70 -11.74
C LYS A 247 9.96 -5.50 -13.00
N ASP A 248 9.83 -4.87 -14.17
CA ASP A 248 10.23 -5.49 -15.44
C ASP A 248 11.73 -5.27 -15.72
N ASN A 249 12.30 -6.01 -16.68
CA ASN A 249 13.71 -5.86 -17.09
C ASN A 249 14.03 -4.50 -17.72
N SER A 250 13.01 -3.71 -18.08
CA SER A 250 13.18 -2.34 -18.58
C SER A 250 13.17 -1.30 -17.45
N GLY A 251 12.99 -1.75 -16.19
CA GLY A 251 12.98 -0.91 -14.99
C GLY A 251 11.63 -0.29 -14.66
N ASN A 252 10.55 -0.62 -15.37
CA ASN A 252 9.21 -0.16 -15.01
C ASN A 252 8.73 -0.88 -13.76
N ILE A 253 8.07 -0.15 -12.88
CA ILE A 253 7.56 -0.68 -11.63
C ILE A 253 6.05 -0.44 -11.60
N PHE A 254 5.28 -1.49 -11.42
CA PHE A 254 3.84 -1.49 -11.50
C PHE A 254 3.25 -2.68 -10.75
N GLY A 255 1.93 -2.76 -10.65
CA GLY A 255 1.32 -3.82 -9.87
C GLY A 255 -0.18 -3.71 -9.78
N GLY A 256 -0.74 -4.37 -8.75
CA GLY A 256 -2.15 -4.30 -8.47
C GLY A 256 -2.51 -4.72 -7.05
N TYR A 257 -3.64 -4.20 -6.60
CA TYR A 257 -4.28 -4.59 -5.35
C TYR A 257 -5.41 -5.58 -5.63
N ALA A 258 -5.30 -6.76 -5.01
CA ALA A 258 -6.33 -7.77 -4.95
C ALA A 258 -7.10 -7.63 -3.63
N SER A 259 -8.38 -7.28 -3.72
CA SER A 259 -9.23 -7.08 -2.55
C SER A 259 -9.61 -8.38 -1.84
N GLN A 260 -9.54 -9.51 -2.55
CA GLN A 260 -9.87 -10.84 -2.06
C GLN A 260 -8.67 -11.76 -2.16
N SER A 261 -8.72 -12.85 -1.41
CA SER A 261 -7.70 -13.88 -1.47
C SER A 261 -7.62 -14.53 -2.84
N TRP A 262 -6.41 -14.93 -3.21
CA TRP A 262 -6.18 -15.69 -4.41
C TRP A 262 -6.77 -17.10 -4.28
N LEU A 263 -7.58 -17.50 -5.27
CA LEU A 263 -8.24 -18.80 -5.37
C LEU A 263 -7.82 -19.47 -6.68
N LEU A 264 -7.38 -20.73 -6.60
CA LEU A 264 -7.14 -21.58 -7.77
C LEU A 264 -8.49 -21.93 -8.42
N ARG A 265 -8.89 -21.15 -9.42
CA ARG A 265 -10.12 -21.38 -10.17
C ARG A 265 -10.00 -20.93 -11.63
N PRO A 266 -10.46 -21.72 -12.60
CA PRO A 266 -10.39 -21.40 -14.03
C PRO A 266 -11.47 -20.37 -14.46
N LYS A 267 -11.77 -19.37 -13.62
CA LYS A 267 -12.78 -18.33 -13.88
C LYS A 267 -12.38 -17.02 -13.19
N PHE A 268 -12.74 -15.89 -13.81
CA PHE A 268 -12.60 -14.59 -13.19
C PHE A 268 -13.48 -14.44 -11.94
N TYR A 269 -12.97 -13.70 -10.95
CA TYR A 269 -13.64 -13.37 -9.70
C TYR A 269 -13.09 -12.05 -9.13
N GLY A 270 -13.52 -11.66 -7.93
CA GLY A 270 -13.11 -10.43 -7.25
C GLY A 270 -14.24 -9.42 -7.17
N ASN A 271 -13.91 -8.17 -6.83
CA ASN A 271 -14.87 -7.07 -6.75
C ASN A 271 -14.26 -5.76 -7.23
N SER A 272 -15.09 -4.72 -7.30
CA SER A 272 -14.71 -3.38 -7.78
C SER A 272 -13.70 -2.64 -6.89
N SER A 273 -13.35 -3.17 -5.71
CA SER A 273 -12.27 -2.62 -4.88
C SER A 273 -10.89 -2.99 -5.39
N CYS A 274 -10.77 -3.97 -6.30
CA CYS A 274 -9.51 -4.25 -6.99
C CYS A 274 -9.11 -3.08 -7.90
N PHE A 275 -7.81 -2.81 -7.97
CA PHE A 275 -7.25 -1.82 -8.88
C PHE A 275 -5.84 -2.22 -9.31
N VAL A 276 -5.39 -1.69 -10.44
CA VAL A 276 -3.99 -1.80 -10.88
C VAL A 276 -3.32 -0.44 -10.79
N PHE A 277 -2.00 -0.42 -10.68
CA PHE A 277 -1.25 0.82 -10.57
C PHE A 277 0.09 0.75 -11.30
N SER A 278 0.59 1.92 -11.69
CA SER A 278 1.96 2.11 -12.18
C SER A 278 2.68 3.07 -11.22
N LEU A 279 3.95 2.76 -10.90
CA LEU A 279 4.79 3.53 -9.99
C LEU A 279 5.93 4.24 -10.72
N TYR A 280 6.52 3.58 -11.71
CA TYR A 280 7.60 4.11 -12.55
C TYR A 280 7.39 3.62 -13.99
N PRO A 281 7.50 4.52 -15.00
CA PRO A 281 8.02 5.90 -14.95
C PRO A 281 6.98 6.94 -14.54
N ASN A 282 5.69 6.60 -14.61
CA ASN A 282 4.60 7.51 -14.27
C ASN A 282 3.71 6.89 -13.20
N LEU A 283 3.39 7.68 -12.17
CA LEU A 283 2.45 7.26 -11.14
C LEU A 283 1.02 7.29 -11.69
N ASN A 284 0.31 6.17 -11.54
CA ASN A 284 -1.11 6.08 -11.91
C ASN A 284 -1.82 4.98 -11.09
N ILE A 285 -3.11 5.18 -10.82
CA ILE A 285 -3.98 4.17 -10.20
C ILE A 285 -5.23 4.04 -11.06
N CYS A 286 -5.46 2.83 -11.55
CA CYS A 286 -6.57 2.49 -12.43
C CYS A 286 -7.61 1.72 -11.62
N THR A 287 -8.66 2.41 -11.19
CA THR A 287 -9.76 1.82 -10.40
C THR A 287 -10.77 1.10 -11.30
N SER A 288 -11.65 0.28 -10.72
CA SER A 288 -12.68 -0.44 -11.47
C SER A 288 -13.52 0.48 -12.37
N SER A 289 -13.66 0.11 -13.65
CA SER A 289 -14.51 0.83 -14.62
C SER A 289 -16.00 0.57 -14.44
N GLY A 290 -16.35 -0.56 -13.80
CA GLY A 290 -17.72 -1.05 -13.72
C GLY A 290 -18.24 -1.68 -15.02
N HIS A 291 -17.38 -1.88 -16.03
CA HIS A 291 -17.79 -2.47 -17.31
C HIS A 291 -17.91 -4.00 -17.27
N ASN A 292 -17.11 -4.66 -16.43
CA ASN A 292 -17.12 -6.11 -16.22
C ASN A 292 -16.56 -6.47 -14.83
N ASP A 293 -16.70 -7.73 -14.44
CA ASP A 293 -16.24 -8.27 -13.16
C ASP A 293 -14.95 -9.10 -13.29
N ASN A 294 -14.13 -8.85 -14.32
CA ASN A 294 -12.93 -9.63 -14.62
C ASN A 294 -11.72 -9.19 -13.79
N PHE A 295 -11.86 -9.08 -12.47
CA PHE A 295 -10.86 -8.46 -11.61
C PHE A 295 -9.64 -9.35 -11.35
N LEU A 296 -9.85 -10.58 -10.91
CA LEU A 296 -8.82 -11.55 -10.52
C LEU A 296 -9.02 -12.86 -11.27
N TYR A 297 -7.93 -13.48 -11.68
CA TYR A 297 -7.89 -14.81 -12.26
C TYR A 297 -6.67 -15.55 -11.73
N MET A 298 -6.82 -16.81 -11.37
CA MET A 298 -5.69 -17.66 -11.02
C MET A 298 -5.98 -19.10 -11.35
N ASN A 299 -5.11 -19.72 -12.14
CA ASN A 299 -5.29 -21.09 -12.58
C ASN A 299 -3.95 -21.80 -12.71
N SER A 300 -3.95 -23.12 -12.61
CA SER A 300 -2.74 -23.95 -12.74
C SER A 300 -3.10 -25.36 -13.21
N GLY A 301 -2.22 -25.99 -13.98
CA GLY A 301 -2.36 -27.40 -14.39
C GLY A 301 -3.45 -27.71 -15.40
N GLN A 302 -4.03 -26.70 -16.08
CA GLN A 302 -5.05 -26.90 -17.12
C GLN A 302 -4.44 -26.90 -18.53
N HIS A 303 -5.01 -27.70 -19.44
CA HIS A 303 -4.54 -27.76 -20.84
C HIS A 303 -5.23 -26.75 -21.76
N THR A 304 -6.49 -26.40 -21.47
CA THR A 304 -7.34 -25.59 -22.35
C THR A 304 -7.37 -24.12 -21.96
N LEU A 305 -7.04 -23.80 -20.71
CA LEU A 305 -7.12 -22.46 -20.16
C LEU A 305 -5.74 -21.97 -19.70
N PRO A 306 -5.49 -20.64 -19.74
CA PRO A 306 -4.22 -20.08 -19.31
C PRO A 306 -3.90 -20.44 -17.85
N ASN A 307 -2.65 -20.79 -17.58
CA ASN A 307 -2.14 -21.07 -16.25
C ASN A 307 -1.24 -19.91 -15.80
N GLY A 308 -1.51 -19.36 -14.63
CA GLY A 308 -0.88 -18.12 -14.17
C GLY A 308 -1.81 -17.34 -13.24
N ILE A 309 -1.41 -16.11 -12.94
CA ILE A 309 -2.25 -15.12 -12.24
C ILE A 309 -2.50 -13.92 -13.14
N GLY A 310 -3.73 -13.40 -13.10
CA GLY A 310 -4.17 -12.27 -13.91
C GLY A 310 -4.98 -11.27 -13.11
N MET A 311 -4.84 -9.99 -13.46
CA MET A 311 -5.65 -8.89 -12.95
C MET A 311 -6.20 -8.06 -14.11
N GLY A 312 -7.53 -7.99 -14.22
CA GLY A 312 -8.22 -7.22 -15.25
C GLY A 312 -8.11 -7.78 -16.66
N GLY A 313 -9.09 -7.41 -17.49
CA GLY A 313 -9.11 -7.67 -18.92
C GLY A 313 -9.87 -8.94 -19.26
N GLN A 314 -9.35 -9.69 -20.24
CA GLN A 314 -9.94 -10.94 -20.72
C GLN A 314 -8.85 -11.86 -21.24
N PHE A 315 -9.20 -13.11 -21.54
CA PHE A 315 -8.24 -14.06 -22.09
C PHE A 315 -7.57 -13.50 -23.36
N GLY A 316 -6.23 -13.46 -23.35
CA GLY A 316 -5.42 -12.91 -24.44
C GLY A 316 -5.20 -11.38 -24.40
N TYR A 317 -6.00 -10.65 -23.62
CA TYR A 317 -5.91 -9.20 -23.42
C TYR A 317 -5.98 -8.85 -21.93
N TRP A 318 -4.93 -9.22 -21.22
CA TRP A 318 -4.80 -9.01 -19.77
C TRP A 318 -4.41 -7.57 -19.46
N GLY A 319 -4.95 -7.00 -18.37
CA GLY A 319 -4.40 -5.78 -17.79
C GLY A 319 -3.02 -6.05 -17.18
N LEU A 320 -2.95 -7.08 -16.34
CA LEU A 320 -1.71 -7.61 -15.81
C LEU A 320 -1.78 -9.14 -15.77
N TRP A 321 -0.75 -9.81 -16.26
CA TRP A 321 -0.64 -11.27 -16.30
C TRP A 321 0.76 -11.69 -15.91
N ILE A 322 0.86 -12.75 -15.10
CA ILE A 322 2.08 -13.49 -14.83
C ILE A 322 1.83 -14.94 -15.20
N ASP A 323 2.66 -15.47 -16.09
CA ASP A 323 2.52 -16.84 -16.57
C ASP A 323 3.00 -17.87 -15.52
N SER A 324 2.43 -19.07 -15.59
CA SER A 324 2.87 -20.23 -14.82
C SER A 324 4.31 -20.66 -15.08
N GLU A 325 4.87 -20.35 -16.25
CA GLU A 325 6.29 -20.58 -16.54
C GLU A 325 7.22 -19.70 -15.68
N TYR A 326 6.65 -18.73 -14.94
CA TYR A 326 7.36 -17.69 -14.19
C TYR A 326 8.27 -16.84 -15.11
N GLY A 327 8.59 -15.63 -14.69
CA GLY A 327 9.46 -14.73 -15.47
C GLY A 327 8.82 -14.10 -16.71
N ILE A 328 7.71 -14.64 -17.22
CA ILE A 328 6.95 -14.12 -18.36
C ILE A 328 5.71 -13.40 -17.86
N GLY A 329 5.52 -12.15 -18.29
CA GLY A 329 4.34 -11.36 -17.98
C GLY A 329 3.73 -10.71 -19.22
N LYS A 330 2.44 -10.34 -19.12
CA LYS A 330 1.74 -9.61 -20.18
C LYS A 330 0.93 -8.44 -19.61
N SER A 331 0.96 -7.30 -20.30
CA SER A 331 0.13 -6.14 -20.03
C SER A 331 -0.36 -5.55 -21.34
N SER A 332 -1.67 -5.52 -21.55
CA SER A 332 -2.23 -5.05 -22.82
C SER A 332 -2.21 -3.52 -22.89
N PRO A 333 -2.21 -2.92 -24.09
CA PRO A 333 -2.32 -1.47 -24.25
C PRO A 333 -3.59 -0.86 -23.66
N SER A 334 -4.66 -1.65 -23.60
CA SER A 334 -5.95 -1.27 -23.03
C SER A 334 -6.54 -2.43 -22.22
N CYS A 335 -7.35 -2.09 -21.22
CA CYS A 335 -8.07 -3.01 -20.37
C CYS A 335 -9.43 -2.39 -20.06
N SER A 336 -10.52 -3.10 -20.36
CA SER A 336 -11.88 -2.59 -20.11
C SER A 336 -12.30 -2.66 -18.65
N THR A 337 -11.60 -3.44 -17.81
CA THR A 337 -11.94 -3.63 -16.39
C THR A 337 -11.57 -2.42 -15.52
N PHE A 338 -10.59 -1.64 -15.94
CA PHE A 338 -10.07 -0.52 -15.15
C PHE A 338 -10.17 0.81 -15.92
N ASN A 339 -10.64 1.86 -15.24
CA ASN A 339 -10.66 3.23 -15.77
C ASN A 339 -9.25 3.81 -15.81
N ASP A 340 -9.03 4.73 -16.76
CA ASP A 340 -7.75 5.42 -16.98
C ASP A 340 -6.55 4.47 -17.12
N TYR A 341 -6.83 3.25 -17.57
CA TYR A 341 -5.83 2.22 -17.75
C TYR A 341 -4.98 2.51 -18.99
N SER A 342 -3.67 2.43 -18.78
CA SER A 342 -2.66 2.34 -19.83
C SER A 342 -1.78 1.11 -19.57
N MET A 343 -1.06 0.66 -20.59
CA MET A 343 -0.07 -0.41 -20.45
C MET A 343 0.86 -0.13 -19.27
N LEU A 344 1.02 -1.13 -18.40
CA LEU A 344 1.76 -0.98 -17.15
C LEU A 344 3.27 -1.20 -17.34
N SER A 345 3.63 -2.11 -18.23
CA SER A 345 5.00 -2.47 -18.61
C SER A 345 5.50 -1.67 -19.81
N ALA A 346 6.81 -1.73 -20.08
CA ALA A 346 7.38 -1.13 -21.30
C ALA A 346 6.77 -1.70 -22.59
N ASN A 347 6.54 -3.02 -22.61
CA ASN A 347 6.06 -3.76 -23.78
C ASN A 347 4.89 -4.65 -23.38
N LYS A 348 4.08 -5.04 -24.38
CA LYS A 348 2.91 -5.90 -24.17
C LYS A 348 3.30 -7.22 -23.50
N ASP A 349 4.35 -7.85 -24.01
CA ASP A 349 4.97 -9.02 -23.42
C ASP A 349 6.26 -8.55 -22.75
N PHE A 350 6.45 -8.87 -21.48
CA PHE A 350 7.59 -8.41 -20.69
C PHE A 350 8.19 -9.56 -19.88
N THR A 351 9.46 -9.39 -19.50
CA THR A 351 10.13 -10.28 -18.57
C THR A 351 10.22 -9.64 -17.19
N ILE A 352 10.02 -10.46 -16.17
CA ILE A 352 10.01 -10.05 -14.77
C ILE A 352 11.45 -10.05 -14.25
N ASP A 353 11.90 -8.90 -13.75
CA ASP A 353 13.18 -8.74 -13.05
C ASP A 353 13.02 -9.08 -11.56
N SER A 354 11.95 -8.56 -10.94
CA SER A 354 11.67 -8.79 -9.53
C SER A 354 10.17 -8.73 -9.25
N LEU A 355 9.71 -9.53 -8.28
CA LEU A 355 8.31 -9.64 -7.90
C LEU A 355 8.18 -9.70 -6.37
N GLU A 356 7.29 -8.89 -5.82
CA GLU A 356 6.96 -8.85 -4.41
C GLU A 356 5.45 -8.91 -4.20
N ILE A 357 5.03 -9.67 -3.19
CA ILE A 357 3.62 -9.77 -2.80
C ILE A 357 3.50 -9.54 -1.30
N TRP A 358 2.65 -8.58 -0.95
CA TRP A 358 2.38 -8.18 0.42
C TRP A 358 0.93 -8.45 0.78
N CYS A 359 0.68 -9.11 1.90
CA CYS A 359 -0.64 -9.20 2.52
C CYS A 359 -0.91 -7.90 3.28
N VAL A 360 -2.04 -7.27 3.01
CA VAL A 360 -2.44 -6.00 3.66
C VAL A 360 -3.68 -6.13 4.52
N LYS A 361 -4.45 -7.20 4.33
CA LYS A 361 -5.55 -7.57 5.22
C LYS A 361 -5.68 -9.08 5.23
N GLU A 362 -5.53 -9.66 6.41
CA GLU A 362 -5.70 -11.11 6.56
C GLU A 362 -7.17 -11.51 6.40
N LYS A 363 -7.40 -12.70 5.86
CA LYS A 363 -8.74 -13.28 5.84
C LYS A 363 -9.25 -13.43 7.29
N PRO A 364 -10.49 -13.01 7.60
CA PRO A 364 -11.06 -13.27 8.91
C PRO A 364 -11.00 -14.77 9.19
N LYS A 365 -10.45 -15.16 10.35
CA LYS A 365 -10.57 -16.54 10.83
C LYS A 365 -12.05 -16.72 11.17
N LEU A 366 -12.78 -17.40 10.30
CA LEU A 366 -14.07 -17.95 10.66
C LEU A 366 -13.77 -19.07 11.65
N ASP A 367 -14.48 -19.12 12.78
CA ASP A 367 -14.42 -20.29 13.65
C ASP A 367 -14.77 -21.52 12.80
N ASP A 368 -14.02 -22.62 12.96
CA ASP A 368 -14.05 -23.80 12.07
C ASP A 368 -15.48 -24.33 11.79
N GLU A 369 -16.44 -24.08 12.69
CA GLU A 369 -17.86 -24.43 12.55
C GLU A 369 -18.65 -23.64 11.49
N GLU A 370 -18.21 -22.42 11.11
CA GLU A 370 -18.87 -21.61 10.08
C GLU A 370 -18.34 -21.87 8.66
N GLU A 371 -17.08 -22.28 8.49
CA GLU A 371 -16.54 -22.67 7.17
C GLU A 371 -17.21 -23.95 6.65
N GLU A 372 -17.48 -24.93 7.53
CA GLU A 372 -18.24 -26.14 7.16
C GLU A 372 -19.70 -25.82 6.74
N ARG A 373 -20.33 -24.78 7.31
CA ARG A 373 -21.71 -24.40 6.97
C ARG A 373 -21.81 -23.50 5.73
N LYS A 374 -20.73 -22.80 5.36
CA LYS A 374 -20.73 -21.83 4.26
C LYS A 374 -20.13 -22.35 2.96
N LEU A 375 -19.51 -23.54 2.94
CA LEU A 375 -19.17 -24.24 1.69
C LEU A 375 -20.46 -24.48 0.89
N PRO A 376 -20.68 -23.77 -0.23
CA PRO A 376 -21.73 -24.14 -1.15
C PRO A 376 -21.34 -25.48 -1.79
N SER A 377 -22.33 -26.34 -1.95
CA SER A 377 -22.34 -27.66 -2.59
C SER A 377 -21.81 -27.71 -4.05
N ASP A 378 -20.99 -26.74 -4.48
CA ASP A 378 -20.49 -26.63 -5.86
C ASP A 378 -19.45 -27.71 -6.20
N ARG A 379 -18.84 -28.37 -5.20
CA ARG A 379 -18.03 -29.58 -5.43
C ARG A 379 -18.89 -30.74 -5.93
N ASP A 380 -20.12 -30.85 -5.41
CA ASP A 380 -21.02 -31.93 -5.75
C ASP A 380 -21.61 -31.75 -7.17
N ASP A 381 -21.90 -30.52 -7.61
CA ASP A 381 -22.44 -30.28 -8.96
C ASP A 381 -21.43 -30.54 -10.09
N TRP A 382 -20.14 -30.28 -9.86
CA TRP A 382 -19.07 -30.65 -10.79
C TRP A 382 -18.85 -32.17 -10.82
N ASP A 383 -18.76 -32.81 -9.65
CA ASP A 383 -18.52 -34.25 -9.57
C ASP A 383 -19.73 -35.07 -10.07
N MET A 384 -20.96 -34.58 -9.86
CA MET A 384 -22.18 -35.20 -10.38
C MET A 384 -22.30 -35.06 -11.90
N ASN A 385 -21.99 -33.90 -12.46
CA ASN A 385 -21.96 -33.72 -13.92
C ASN A 385 -20.84 -34.54 -14.58
N LEU A 386 -19.70 -34.71 -13.90
CA LEU A 386 -18.60 -35.55 -14.38
C LEU A 386 -18.96 -37.04 -14.37
N LEU A 387 -19.70 -37.51 -13.36
CA LEU A 387 -20.19 -38.89 -13.26
C LEU A 387 -21.22 -39.22 -14.35
N ASP A 388 -22.11 -38.27 -14.67
CA ASP A 388 -23.11 -38.42 -15.72
C ASP A 388 -22.48 -38.40 -17.12
N MET A 389 -21.50 -37.52 -17.36
CA MET A 389 -20.70 -37.51 -18.60
C MET A 389 -19.82 -38.75 -18.77
N ALA A 390 -19.40 -39.39 -17.67
CA ALA A 390 -18.64 -40.65 -17.68
C ALA A 390 -19.54 -41.90 -17.84
N GLY A 391 -20.85 -41.72 -18.01
CA GLY A 391 -21.80 -42.82 -18.22
C GLY A 391 -22.00 -43.72 -17.00
N ARG A 392 -21.67 -43.25 -15.80
CA ARG A 392 -21.85 -44.01 -14.55
C ARG A 392 -23.00 -43.43 -13.75
N THR A 393 -24.21 -43.93 -14.01
CA THR A 393 -25.37 -43.71 -13.14
C THR A 393 -25.20 -44.53 -11.86
N LYS A 394 -25.31 -43.90 -10.69
CA LYS A 394 -25.42 -44.63 -9.42
C LYS A 394 -26.78 -45.32 -9.37
N TYR A 395 -26.79 -46.63 -9.54
CA TYR A 395 -27.87 -47.48 -9.04
C TYR A 395 -27.59 -47.82 -7.57
N SER A 396 -28.28 -47.15 -6.66
CA SER A 396 -28.64 -47.74 -5.37
C SER A 396 -29.92 -47.10 -4.85
N ASP A 397 -31.05 -47.53 -5.40
CA ASP A 397 -32.27 -47.69 -4.61
C ASP A 397 -32.01 -48.85 -3.63
N GLY A 398 -32.17 -48.61 -2.34
CA GLY A 398 -31.79 -49.58 -1.32
C GLY A 398 -32.32 -49.25 0.06
N LEU A 399 -33.63 -49.44 0.22
CA LEU A 399 -34.32 -50.03 1.38
C LEU A 399 -34.06 -49.39 2.76
N ARG A 400 -35.04 -48.62 3.24
CA ARG A 400 -35.29 -48.45 4.67
C ARG A 400 -35.90 -49.75 5.20
N ASP A 401 -35.12 -50.49 5.98
CA ASP A 401 -35.66 -51.54 6.83
C ASP A 401 -36.45 -50.88 7.97
N GLU A 402 -37.77 -51.08 7.95
CA GLU A 402 -38.59 -51.09 9.15
C GLU A 402 -38.25 -52.39 9.89
N ASP A 403 -37.79 -52.31 11.14
CA ASP A 403 -38.44 -52.98 12.28
C ASP A 403 -37.68 -52.83 13.62
N GLU A 404 -38.48 -52.45 14.61
CA GLU A 404 -38.51 -52.80 16.04
C GLU A 404 -37.23 -52.82 16.90
N PHE A 405 -37.27 -52.07 18.03
CA PHE A 405 -37.34 -52.70 19.37
C PHE A 405 -37.76 -51.70 20.48
N LYS A 406 -38.89 -52.05 21.12
CA LYS A 406 -39.45 -51.69 22.45
C LYS A 406 -40.29 -50.43 22.64
#